data_AF-A0AAU4TQ71-F1
#
_entry.id   AF-A0AAU4TQ71-F1
#
_cell.length_a   1.000
_cell.length_b   1.000
_cell.length_c   1.000
_cell.angle_alpha   90.00
_cell.angle_beta   90.00
_cell.angle_gamma   90.00
#
_symmetry.space_group_name_H-M   'P 1'
#
loop_
_entity.id
_entity.type
_entity.pdbx_description
1 polymer ?
#
loop_
_entity_poly.entity_id
_entity_poly.type
_entity_poly.pdbx_seq_one_letter_code
_entity_poly.pdbx_strand_id
1 'polypeptide(L)'
;MAVDRHNSVVVDSAGVAFEDHGHLAEFPWREIRSVHYKAGPNGRTLMVAVIHLDSRVYECVVDAKGRDQLGQWFAVLAPVLGYYKPLA
;
A
#
# COMPACT_ATOMS: atom_id res chain seq x y z
N MET A 1 5.71 -6.31 -3.19
CA MET A 1 4.56 -6.83 -2.42
C MET A 1 4.91 -6.83 -0.93
N ALA A 2 4.02 -6.30 -0.11
CA ALA A 2 4.00 -6.53 1.33
C ALA A 2 2.87 -7.53 1.63
N VAL A 3 3.09 -8.49 2.54
CA VAL A 3 2.13 -9.56 2.80
C VAL A 3 2.28 -10.13 4.21
N ASP A 4 1.15 -10.46 4.82
CA ASP A 4 1.06 -11.20 6.07
C ASP A 4 0.15 -12.44 5.91
N ARG A 5 -0.43 -12.96 7.00
CA ARG A 5 -1.30 -14.14 6.95
C ARG A 5 -2.66 -13.87 6.28
N HIS A 6 -3.16 -12.64 6.36
CA HIS A 6 -4.53 -12.26 5.99
C HIS A 6 -4.57 -11.21 4.89
N ASN A 7 -3.54 -10.37 4.80
CA ASN A 7 -3.55 -9.16 4.02
C ASN A 7 -2.34 -9.06 3.10
N SER A 8 -2.52 -8.39 1.97
CA SER A 8 -1.42 -8.04 1.09
C SER A 8 -1.59 -6.69 0.42
N VAL A 9 -0.44 -6.06 0.12
CA VAL A 9 -0.35 -4.84 -0.69
C VAL A 9 0.61 -5.08 -1.85
N VAL A 10 0.12 -4.86 -3.05
CA VAL A 10 0.91 -4.82 -4.28
C VAL A 10 0.89 -3.40 -4.83
N VAL A 11 2.05 -2.90 -5.24
CA VAL A 11 2.20 -1.63 -5.94
C VAL A 11 3.16 -1.85 -7.09
N ASP A 12 2.69 -1.64 -8.31
CA ASP A 12 3.45 -1.90 -9.53
C ASP A 12 2.99 -1.00 -10.69
N SER A 13 3.27 -1.38 -11.94
CA SER A 13 2.87 -0.60 -13.11
C SER A 13 1.37 -0.60 -13.42
N ALA A 14 0.61 -1.57 -12.91
CA ALA A 14 -0.84 -1.62 -13.10
C ALA A 14 -1.56 -0.67 -12.13
N GLY A 15 -1.04 -0.53 -10.90
CA GLY A 15 -1.66 0.30 -9.88
C GLY A 15 -1.29 -0.12 -8.47
N VAL A 16 -2.28 0.00 -7.57
CA VAL A 16 -2.24 -0.53 -6.21
C VAL A 16 -3.30 -1.61 -6.08
N ALA A 17 -2.97 -2.73 -5.46
CA ALA A 17 -3.95 -3.76 -5.11
C ALA A 17 -3.83 -4.11 -3.63
N PHE A 18 -5.00 -4.24 -2.99
CA PHE A 18 -5.14 -4.71 -1.62
C PHE A 18 -5.84 -6.06 -1.62
N GLU A 19 -5.32 -6.98 -0.83
CA GLU A 19 -6.06 -8.16 -0.38
C GLU A 19 -6.32 -8.02 1.12
N ASP A 20 -7.58 -8.16 1.54
CA ASP A 20 -8.01 -8.12 2.94
C ASP A 20 -8.94 -9.31 3.21
N HIS A 21 -8.42 -10.31 3.93
CA HIS A 21 -9.15 -11.55 4.25
C HIS A 21 -9.81 -12.22 3.03
N GLY A 22 -9.11 -12.22 1.89
CA GLY A 22 -9.59 -12.79 0.63
C GLY A 22 -10.48 -11.85 -0.21
N HIS A 23 -10.75 -10.62 0.24
CA HIS A 23 -11.36 -9.59 -0.58
C HIS A 23 -10.28 -8.82 -1.34
N LEU A 24 -10.39 -8.81 -2.66
CA LEU A 24 -9.48 -8.08 -3.54
C LEU A 24 -10.07 -6.71 -3.88
N ALA A 25 -9.26 -5.66 -3.75
CA ALA A 25 -9.54 -4.33 -4.26
C ALA A 25 -8.37 -3.85 -5.12
N GLU A 26 -8.65 -3.53 -6.39
CA GLU A 26 -7.65 -3.07 -7.35
C GLU A 26 -7.92 -1.61 -7.72
N PHE A 27 -6.85 -0.82 -7.72
CA PHE A 27 -6.89 0.61 -8.00
C PHE A 27 -5.89 0.92 -9.11
N PRO A 28 -6.34 1.00 -10.38
CA PRO A 28 -5.51 1.45 -11.47
C PRO A 28 -4.98 2.87 -11.23
N TRP A 29 -3.76 3.19 -11.68
CA TRP A 29 -3.16 4.52 -11.45
C TRP A 29 -4.05 5.70 -11.85
N ARG A 30 -4.83 5.55 -12.93
CA ARG A 30 -5.75 6.58 -13.45
C ARG A 30 -6.93 6.88 -12.51
N GLU A 31 -7.18 6.04 -11.52
CA GLU A 31 -8.29 6.13 -10.56
C GLU A 31 -7.81 6.57 -9.16
N ILE A 32 -6.50 6.70 -8.97
CA ILE A 32 -5.85 7.08 -7.72
C ILE A 32 -5.58 8.58 -7.72
N ARG A 33 -6.09 9.28 -6.69
CA ARG A 33 -5.73 10.66 -6.37
C ARG A 33 -4.41 10.75 -5.64
N SER A 34 -4.18 9.88 -4.66
CA SER A 34 -2.91 9.79 -3.93
C SER A 34 -2.75 8.45 -3.23
N VAL A 35 -1.51 8.06 -2.96
CA VAL A 35 -1.18 6.90 -2.12
C VAL A 35 -0.36 7.39 -0.95
N HIS A 36 -0.78 7.04 0.26
CA HIS A 36 -0.06 7.32 1.49
C HIS A 36 0.40 6.01 2.12
N TYR A 37 1.56 6.03 2.76
CA TYR A 37 2.08 4.87 3.45
C TYR A 37 2.88 5.28 4.68
N LYS A 38 2.76 4.52 5.77
CA LYS A 38 3.46 4.78 7.03
C LYS A 38 3.62 3.52 7.87
N ALA A 39 4.46 3.60 8.89
CA ALA A 39 4.53 2.56 9.91
C ALA A 39 3.33 2.70 10.85
N GLY A 40 2.76 1.58 11.27
CA GLY A 40 1.77 1.52 12.34
C GLY A 40 2.38 1.84 13.71
N PRO A 41 1.55 2.07 14.74
CA PRO A 41 2.00 2.51 16.06
C PRO A 41 3.02 1.58 16.74
N ASN A 42 2.97 0.28 16.43
CA ASN A 42 3.86 -0.74 16.97
C ASN A 42 5.24 -0.80 16.25
N GLY A 43 5.44 -0.02 15.18
CA GLY A 43 6.64 -0.03 14.35
C GLY A 43 6.91 -1.35 13.62
N ARG A 44 5.91 -2.22 13.48
CA ARG A 44 6.00 -3.54 12.82
C ARG A 44 4.89 -3.78 11.82
N THR A 45 4.05 -2.79 11.57
CA THR A 45 2.96 -2.88 10.63
C THR A 45 3.16 -1.82 9.55
N LEU A 46 2.93 -2.18 8.29
CA LEU A 46 2.84 -1.25 7.18
C LEU A 46 1.37 -0.88 6.98
N MET A 47 1.07 0.41 7.02
CA MET A 47 -0.26 0.95 6.69
C MET A 47 -0.15 1.64 5.34
N VAL A 48 -1.03 1.28 4.40
CA VAL A 48 -1.12 1.90 3.07
C VAL A 48 -2.55 2.36 2.84
N ALA A 49 -2.71 3.61 2.38
CA ALA A 49 -4.00 4.17 2.04
C ALA A 49 -4.00 4.67 0.59
N VAL A 50 -5.03 4.27 -0.18
CA VAL A 50 -5.36 4.83 -1.49
C VAL A 50 -6.48 5.84 -1.30
N ILE A 51 -6.22 7.08 -1.71
CA ILE A 51 -7.28 8.07 -1.93
C ILE A 51 -7.72 7.94 -3.37
N HIS A 52 -8.96 7.54 -3.58
CA HIS A 52 -9.55 7.38 -4.91
C HIS A 52 -10.04 8.74 -5.44
N LEU A 53 -10.20 8.86 -6.76
CA LEU A 53 -10.62 10.12 -7.40
C LEU A 53 -11.98 10.64 -6.89
N ASP A 54 -12.88 9.73 -6.52
CA ASP A 54 -14.18 10.04 -5.91
C ASP A 54 -14.11 10.45 -4.43
N SER A 55 -12.90 10.66 -3.91
CA SER A 55 -12.59 11.03 -2.51
C SER A 55 -12.82 9.93 -1.47
N ARG A 56 -13.11 8.69 -1.88
CA ARG A 56 -13.09 7.56 -0.95
C ARG A 56 -11.66 7.22 -0.56
N VAL A 57 -11.52 6.74 0.67
CA VAL A 57 -10.25 6.27 1.21
C VAL A 57 -10.36 4.77 1.44
N TYR A 58 -9.38 4.04 0.93
CA TYR A 58 -9.22 2.61 1.13
C TYR A 58 -7.92 2.40 1.87
N GLU A 59 -7.92 1.58 2.91
CA GLU A 59 -6.73 1.29 3.71
C GLU A 59 -6.49 -0.22 3.75
N CYS A 60 -5.21 -0.60 3.69
CA CYS A 60 -4.76 -1.95 3.94
C CYS A 60 -3.58 -1.93 4.91
N VAL A 61 -3.61 -2.85 5.85
CA VAL A 61 -2.68 -2.93 6.97
C VAL A 61 -2.04 -4.31 6.95
N VAL A 62 -0.71 -4.34 6.90
CA VAL A 62 0.07 -5.59 6.78
C VAL A 62 1.10 -5.70 7.90
N ASP A 63 1.06 -6.79 8.64
CA ASP A 63 2.00 -7.08 9.71
C ASP A 63 3.32 -7.66 9.20
N ALA A 64 4.42 -6.97 9.49
CA ALA A 64 5.77 -7.45 9.25
C ALA A 64 6.19 -8.42 10.35
N LYS A 65 6.98 -9.44 9.97
CA LYS A 65 7.65 -10.35 10.92
C LYS A 65 8.67 -9.63 11.81
N GLY A 66 9.13 -8.44 11.40
CA GLY A 66 10.07 -7.61 12.14
C GLY A 66 10.35 -6.27 11.47
N ARG A 67 11.13 -5.41 12.15
CA ARG A 67 11.46 -4.06 11.66
C ARG A 67 12.25 -4.08 10.35
N ASP A 68 13.11 -5.07 10.15
CA ASP A 68 13.90 -5.19 8.92
C ASP A 68 13.02 -5.44 7.70
N GLN A 69 12.02 -6.31 7.83
CA GLN A 69 11.05 -6.57 6.76
C GLN A 69 10.20 -5.34 6.46
N LEU A 70 9.77 -4.60 7.49
CA LEU A 70 9.08 -3.33 7.31
C LEU A 70 9.96 -2.31 6.55
N GLY A 71 11.25 -2.23 6.90
CA GLY A 71 12.23 -1.39 6.21
C GLY A 71 12.41 -1.77 4.73
N GLN A 72 12.47 -3.07 4.43
CA GLN A 72 12.53 -3.57 3.06
C GLN A 72 11.28 -3.18 2.24
N TRP A 73 10.09 -3.28 2.84
CA TRP A 73 8.86 -2.85 2.17
C TRP A 73 8.86 -1.35 1.87
N PHE A 74 9.31 -0.50 2.81
CA PHE A 74 9.47 0.92 2.53
C PHE A 74 10.46 1.20 1.40
N ALA A 75 11.61 0.50 1.39
CA ALA A 75 12.64 0.67 0.36
C ALA A 75 12.14 0.30 -1.05
N VAL A 76 11.23 -0.67 -1.15
CA VAL A 76 10.62 -1.07 -2.44
C VAL A 76 9.47 -0.13 -2.83
N LEU A 77 8.64 0.32 -1.87
CA LEU A 77 7.50 1.19 -2.15
C LEU A 77 7.91 2.60 -2.57
N ALA A 78 8.90 3.18 -1.90
CA ALA A 78 9.33 4.56 -2.12
C ALA A 78 9.66 4.88 -3.60
N PRO A 79 10.47 4.10 -4.34
CA PRO A 79 10.77 4.39 -5.74
C PRO A 79 9.55 4.24 -6.66
N VAL A 80 8.70 3.24 -6.43
CA VAL A 80 7.51 3.00 -7.28
C VAL A 80 6.51 4.14 -7.13
N LEU A 81 6.20 4.52 -5.87
CA LEU A 81 5.30 5.64 -5.58
C LEU A 81 5.91 7.01 -5.96
N GLY A 82 7.25 7.11 -5.98
CA GLY A 82 7.96 8.28 -6.49
C GLY A 82 7.88 8.43 -8.01
N TYR A 83 7.76 7.33 -8.75
CA TYR A 83 7.61 7.31 -10.21
C TYR A 83 6.16 7.54 -10.64
N TYR A 84 5.23 6.73 -10.11
CA TYR A 84 3.80 6.86 -10.36
C TYR A 84 3.21 7.91 -9.40
N LYS A 85 3.60 9.17 -9.57
CA LYS A 85 3.02 10.28 -8.80
C LYS A 85 1.55 10.42 -9.18
N PRO A 86 0.59 10.11 -8.28
CA PRO A 86 -0.81 10.36 -8.53
C PRO A 86 -1.06 11.86 -8.73
N LEU A 87 -2.13 12.23 -9.44
CA LEU A 87 -2.45 13.64 -9.74
C LEU A 87 -2.47 14.47 -8.45
N ALA A 88 -1.52 15.41 -8.33
CA ALA A 88 -1.44 16.36 -7.23
C ALA A 88 -2.66 17.30 -7.21
#